data_AF-A0A2V3A465-F1
#
_entry.id   AF-A0A2V3A465-F1
#
_cell.length_a   1.000
_cell.length_b   1.000
_cell.length_c   1.000
_cell.angle_alpha   90.00
_cell.angle_beta   90.00
_cell.angle_gamma   90.00
#
_symmetry.space_group_name_H-M   'P 1'
#
loop_
_entity.id
_entity.type
_entity.pdbx_description
1 polymer ?
#
loop_
_entity_poly.entity_id
_entity_poly.type
_entity_poly.pdbx_seq_one_letter_code
_entity_poly.pdbx_strand_id
1 'polypeptide(L)' 'MKSITLANGKTIEVECLSCAVTSGVAEPEGGTIIETEHFHAHQDVAYPVKGLVILASKRHILCLDELTEKEGLNM' A
#
# COMPACT_ATOMS: atom_id res chain seq x y z
N MET A 1 11.07 12.38 -5.34
CA MET A 1 11.24 10.96 -5.70
C MET A 1 12.16 10.29 -4.70
N LYS A 2 11.87 9.04 -4.35
CA LYS A 2 12.63 8.19 -3.44
C LYS A 2 12.95 6.87 -4.16
N SER A 3 14.19 6.42 -4.00
CA SER A 3 14.64 5.10 -4.44
C SER A 3 14.26 4.06 -3.40
N ILE A 4 13.49 3.04 -3.78
CA ILE A 4 13.05 1.98 -2.89
C ILE A 4 13.38 0.63 -3.53
N THR A 5 14.00 -0.27 -2.75
CA THR A 5 14.22 -1.66 -3.17
C THR A 5 13.12 -2.54 -2.58
N LEU A 6 12.41 -3.24 -3.46
CA LEU A 6 11.34 -4.16 -3.12
C LEU A 6 11.91 -5.51 -2.63
N ALA A 7 11.07 -6.31 -1.99
CA ALA A 7 11.38 -7.65 -1.49
C ALA A 7 11.96 -8.57 -2.59
N ASN A 8 11.47 -8.43 -3.83
CA ASN A 8 11.94 -9.18 -5.00
C ASN A 8 13.31 -8.71 -5.55
N GLY A 9 13.95 -7.73 -4.90
CA GLY A 9 15.24 -7.16 -5.31
C GLY A 9 15.17 -6.08 -6.39
N LYS A 10 14.00 -5.76 -6.94
CA LYS A 10 13.82 -4.66 -7.90
C LYS A 10 13.88 -3.31 -7.17
N THR A 11 14.64 -2.37 -7.71
CA THR A 11 14.63 -0.97 -7.26
C THR A 11 13.70 -0.15 -8.14
N ILE A 12 12.85 0.68 -7.52
CA ILE A 12 11.94 1.61 -8.18
C ILE A 12 12.13 3.03 -7.66
N GLU A 13 11.87 4.02 -8.52
CA GLU A 13 11.83 5.43 -8.16
C GLU A 13 10.38 5.87 -8.07
N VAL A 14 9.92 6.24 -6.88
CA VAL A 14 8.52 6.62 -6.64
C VAL A 14 8.43 7.82 -5.69
N GLU A 15 7.34 8.58 -5.77
CA GLU A 15 7.06 9.63 -4.79
C GLU A 15 6.39 9.07 -3.53
N CYS A 16 5.50 8.10 -3.72
CA CYS A 16 4.77 7.41 -2.65
C CYS A 16 4.68 5.92 -2.98
N LEU A 17 5.14 5.06 -2.07
CA LEU A 17 5.11 3.62 -2.24
C LEU A 17 3.67 3.09 -2.27
N SER A 18 2.80 3.53 -1.35
CA SER A 18 1.40 3.09 -1.33
C SER A 18 0.66 3.44 -2.62
N CYS A 19 0.87 4.64 -3.17
CA CYS A 19 0.29 4.99 -4.47
C CYS A 19 0.82 4.11 -5.62
N ALA A 20 2.11 3.75 -5.57
CA ALA A 20 2.70 2.85 -6.55
C ALA A 20 2.11 1.43 -6.47
N VAL A 21 1.72 0.99 -5.27
CA VAL A 21 0.99 -0.28 -5.10
C VAL A 21 -0.41 -0.18 -5.71
N THR A 22 -1.17 0.87 -5.37
CA THR A 22 -2.54 1.06 -5.89
C THR A 22 -2.58 1.25 -7.41
N SER A 23 -1.54 1.83 -8.02
CA SER A 23 -1.45 2.01 -9.48
C SER A 23 -0.86 0.82 -10.24
N GLY A 24 -0.45 -0.24 -9.55
CA GLY A 24 0.17 -1.44 -10.14
C GLY A 24 1.62 -1.25 -10.59
N VAL A 25 2.28 -0.15 -10.22
CA VAL A 25 3.71 0.07 -10.48
C VAL A 25 4.58 -0.83 -9.59
N ALA A 26 4.13 -1.08 -8.36
CA ALA A 26 4.71 -2.03 -7.42
C ALA A 26 3.66 -3.07 -7.06
N GLU A 27 4.00 -4.35 -7.17
CA GLU A 27 3.06 -5.44 -6.86
C GLU A 27 3.51 -6.15 -5.58
N PRO A 28 2.59 -6.37 -4.62
CA PRO A 28 2.88 -7.19 -3.45
C PRO A 28 3.13 -8.64 -3.86
N GLU A 29 4.18 -9.26 -3.32
CA GLU A 29 4.37 -10.69 -3.50
C GLU A 29 3.21 -11.45 -2.86
N GLY A 30 2.57 -12.34 -3.63
CA GLY A 30 1.35 -13.03 -3.22
C GLY A 30 0.06 -12.22 -3.40
N GLY A 31 0.16 -10.96 -3.84
CA GLY A 31 -0.97 -10.11 -4.20
C GLY A 31 -1.69 -9.48 -3.01
N THR A 32 -2.86 -8.91 -3.31
CA THR A 32 -3.75 -8.31 -2.34
C THR A 32 -4.51 -9.40 -1.57
N ILE A 33 -4.50 -9.31 -0.23
CA ILE A 33 -5.19 -10.24 0.66
C ILE A 33 -6.71 -9.95 0.65
N ILE A 34 -7.07 -8.67 0.76
CA ILE A 34 -8.45 -8.19 0.69
C ILE A 34 -8.47 -6.78 0.10
N GLU A 35 -9.52 -6.48 -0.64
CA GLU A 35 -9.72 -5.17 -1.27
C GLU A 35 -11.17 -4.74 -1.10
N THR A 36 -11.37 -3.50 -0.66
CA THR A 36 -12.69 -2.87 -0.55
C THR A 36 -12.79 -1.71 -1.55
N GLU A 37 -13.86 -0.91 -1.49
CA GLU A 37 -13.95 0.31 -2.30
C GLU A 37 -12.82 1.30 -1.98
N HIS A 38 -12.46 1.43 -0.70
CA HIS A 38 -11.58 2.50 -0.22
C HIS A 38 -10.19 2.03 0.22
N PHE A 39 -10.04 0.76 0.61
CA PHE A 39 -8.81 0.24 1.16
C PHE A 39 -8.38 -1.05 0.47
N HIS A 40 -7.11 -1.39 0.65
CA HIS A 40 -6.59 -2.72 0.38
C HIS A 40 -5.70 -3.18 1.53
N ALA A 41 -5.59 -4.48 1.72
CA ALA A 41 -4.60 -5.06 2.61
C ALA A 41 -3.70 -6.01 1.84
N HIS A 42 -2.39 -5.87 2.03
CA HIS A 42 -1.39 -6.68 1.33
C HIS A 42 -0.19 -6.93 2.23
N GLN A 43 0.65 -7.91 1.87
CA GLN A 43 1.94 -8.08 2.53
C GLN A 43 2.86 -6.90 2.19
N ASP A 44 3.67 -6.46 3.15
CA ASP A 44 4.64 -5.38 2.90
C ASP A 44 5.56 -5.72 1.71
N VAL A 45 5.66 -4.77 0.77
CA VAL A 45 6.34 -4.95 -0.52
C VAL A 45 7.86 -4.73 -0.45
N ALA A 46 8.36 -4.14 0.63
CA ALA A 46 9.78 -3.87 0.87
C ALA A 46 10.37 -4.83 1.91
N TYR A 47 9.59 -5.21 2.92
CA TYR A 47 10.02 -6.05 4.04
C TYR A 47 9.07 -7.24 4.21
N PRO A 48 9.34 -8.39 3.57
CA PRO A 48 8.43 -9.54 3.56
C PRO A 48 8.50 -10.33 4.87
N VAL A 49 8.16 -9.70 6.00
CA VAL A 49 8.04 -10.34 7.30
C VAL A 49 6.74 -11.17 7.31
N LYS A 50 6.86 -12.45 7.67
CA LYS A 50 5.71 -13.37 7.68
C LYS A 50 4.62 -12.86 8.64
N GLY A 51 3.42 -12.61 8.09
CA GLY A 51 2.27 -12.13 8.86
C GLY A 51 2.19 -10.61 9.04
N LEU A 52 3.19 -9.85 8.56
CA LEU A 52 3.08 -8.39 8.49
C LEU A 52 2.19 -8.00 7.32
N VAL A 53 1.07 -7.34 7.64
CA VAL A 53 0.08 -6.87 6.66
C VAL A 53 -0.02 -5.35 6.76
N ILE A 54 0.02 -4.70 5.61
CA ILE A 54 -0.23 -3.28 5.46
C ILE A 54 -1.69 -3.11 5.06
N LEU A 55 -2.45 -2.31 5.82
CA LEU A 55 -3.74 -1.78 5.42
C LEU A 55 -3.51 -0.35 4.93
N ALA A 56 -3.81 -0.08 3.67
CA ALA A 56 -3.60 1.23 3.07
C ALA A 56 -4.86 1.72 2.35
N SER A 57 -5.09 3.04 2.42
CA SER A 57 -6.12 3.69 1.62
C SER A 57 -5.69 3.70 0.16
N LYS A 58 -6.64 3.46 -0.74
CA LYS A 58 -6.42 3.61 -2.19
C LYS A 58 -6.26 5.07 -2.58
N ARG A 59 -6.90 5.98 -1.84
CA ARG A 59 -6.74 7.42 -2.01
C ARG A 59 -5.50 7.88 -1.24
N HIS A 60 -4.71 8.76 -1.86
CA HIS A 60 -3.59 9.37 -1.17
C HIS A 60 -4.09 10.28 -0.04
N ILE A 61 -3.65 9.99 1.18
CA ILE A 61 -3.79 10.80 2.37
C ILE A 61 -2.45 10.84 3.11
N LEU A 62 -2.19 11.94 3.80
CA LEU A 62 -0.99 12.15 4.60
C LEU A 62 -1.22 11.82 6.08
N CYS A 63 -2.44 12.09 6.56
CA CYS A 63 -2.82 11.93 7.96
C CYS A 63 -4.19 11.25 8.09
N LEU A 64 -4.43 10.59 9.24
CA LEU A 64 -5.68 9.85 9.48
C LEU A 64 -6.91 10.76 9.60
N ASP A 65 -6.74 12.03 9.93
CA ASP A 65 -7.81 13.03 9.98
C ASP A 65 -8.30 13.49 8.60
N GLU A 66 -7.59 13.11 7.52
CA GLU A 66 -8.02 13.34 6.14
C GLU A 66 -8.95 12.24 5.61
N LEU A 67 -9.27 11.24 6.43
CA LEU A 67 -10.28 10.23 6.11
C LEU A 67 -11.68 10.87 6.08
N THR A 68 -12.45 10.53 5.05
CA THR A 68 -13.88 10.85 5.03
C THR A 68 -14.63 9.98 6.03
N GLU A 69 -15.84 10.38 6.44
CA GLU A 69 -16.67 9.58 7.34
C GLU A 69 -16.89 8.15 6.82
N LYS A 70 -17.08 8.00 5.51
CA LYS A 70 -17.25 6.69 4.87
C LYS A 70 -16.00 5.83 4.97
N GLU A 71 -14.82 6.41 4.80
CA GLU A 71 -13.55 5.68 4.93
C GLU A 71 -13.28 5.33 6.40
N GLY A 72 -13.53 6.25 7.34
CA GLY A 72 -13.27 6.02 8.76
C GLY A 72 -14.19 4.97 9.42
N LEU A 73 -15.44 4.85 8.97
CA LEU A 73 -16.38 3.84 9.48
C LEU A 73 -16.17 2.44 8.86
N ASN A 74 -15.49 2.36 7.72
CA ASN A 74 -15.30 1.12 6.94
C ASN A 74 -13.82 0.75 6.77
N MET A 75 -12.96 1.19 7.69
CA MET A 75 -11.55 0.81 7.75
C MET A 75 -11.37 -0.58 8.36
#